data_AF-A6KHB9-F1
#
_entry.id   AF-A6KHB9-F1
#
_cell.length_a   1.000
_cell.length_b   1.000
_cell.length_c   1.000
_cell.angle_alpha   90.00
_cell.angle_beta   90.00
_cell.angle_gamma   90.00
#
_symmetry.space_group_name_H-M   'P 1'
#
loop_
_entity.id
_entity.type
_entity.pdbx_description
1 polymer ?
#
loop_
_entity_poly.entity_id
_entity_poly.type
_entity_poly.pdbx_seq_one_letter_code
_entity_poly.pdbx_strand_id
1 'polypeptide(L)'
;MDRTYALMKKIRQTPVRVLKEIDGFVLNRLQYAIISEAWRLVEEGIVSPNDLDLVMSDGLGMRYAFIGPLETMHLNAEGHVHEGSR
;
A
#
# COMPACT_ATOMS: atom_id res chain seq x y z
N MET A 1 0.89 11.80 20.78
CA MET A 1 0.26 10.93 19.76
C MET A 1 -1.25 10.75 20.01
N ASP A 2 -1.68 10.35 21.22
CA ASP A 2 -3.08 9.94 21.44
C ASP A 2 -4.12 11.05 21.25
N ARG A 3 -3.83 12.28 21.73
CA ARG A 3 -4.71 13.43 21.53
C ARG A 3 -4.97 13.74 20.05
N THR A 4 -3.91 13.77 19.25
CA THR A 4 -4.01 14.01 17.80
C THR A 4 -4.74 12.87 17.10
N TYR A 5 -4.44 11.62 17.47
CA TYR A 5 -5.13 10.45 16.92
C TYR A 5 -6.64 10.50 17.19
N ALA A 6 -7.04 10.80 18.45
CA ALA A 6 -8.43 10.96 18.83
C ALA A 6 -9.11 12.13 18.11
N LEU A 7 -8.42 13.27 17.96
CA LEU A 7 -8.94 14.43 17.24
C LEU A 7 -9.20 14.11 15.75
N MET A 8 -8.23 13.46 15.08
CA MET A 8 -8.37 13.07 13.67
C MET A 8 -9.53 12.08 13.47
N LYS A 9 -9.67 11.10 14.38
CA LYS A 9 -10.84 10.21 14.38
C LYS A 9 -12.16 10.97 14.60
N LYS A 10 -12.19 11.96 15.50
CA LYS A 10 -13.38 12.79 15.79
C LYS A 10 -13.86 13.55 14.54
N ILE A 11 -12.94 13.98 13.68
CA ILE A 11 -13.28 14.65 12.40
C ILE A 11 -13.38 13.67 11.22
N ARG A 12 -13.55 12.37 11.48
CA ARG A 12 -13.75 11.30 10.48
C ARG A 12 -12.57 11.05 9.54
N GLN A 13 -11.36 11.44 9.93
CA GLN A 13 -10.13 11.00 9.26
C GLN A 13 -9.72 9.61 9.75
N THR A 14 -8.86 8.94 8.98
CA THR A 14 -8.25 7.65 9.34
C THR A 14 -6.78 7.86 9.71
N PRO A 15 -6.47 8.32 10.94
CA PRO A 15 -5.09 8.46 11.38
C PRO A 15 -4.41 7.09 11.52
N VAL A 16 -3.14 7.04 11.17
CA VAL A 16 -2.25 5.88 11.37
C VAL A 16 -1.07 6.29 12.25
N ARG A 17 -0.48 5.33 12.98
CA ARG A 17 0.67 5.59 13.84
C ARG A 17 1.95 5.14 13.15
N VAL A 18 2.79 6.10 12.81
CA VAL A 18 4.18 5.83 12.41
C VAL A 18 5.01 5.80 13.69
N LEU A 19 5.46 4.61 14.10
CA LEU A 19 6.09 4.40 15.42
C LEU A 19 7.51 4.95 15.50
N LYS A 20 8.20 5.06 14.35
CA LYS A 20 9.56 5.58 14.22
C LYS A 20 9.62 6.50 13.02
N GLU A 21 10.28 7.63 13.17
CA GLU A 21 10.51 8.55 12.07
C GLU A 21 11.31 7.86 10.96
N ILE A 22 10.90 8.14 9.73
CA ILE A 22 11.56 7.66 8.51
C ILE A 22 11.22 8.61 7.36
N ASP A 23 12.19 8.86 6.50
CA ASP A 23 11.99 9.64 5.29
C ASP A 23 10.89 9.04 4.41
N GLY A 24 9.95 9.90 4.02
CA GLY A 24 8.80 9.56 3.17
C GLY A 24 7.61 8.95 3.91
N PHE A 25 7.66 8.78 5.23
CA PHE A 25 6.62 8.09 6.00
C PHE A 25 6.28 6.70 5.41
N VAL A 26 5.12 6.13 5.73
CA VAL A 26 4.75 4.79 5.22
C VAL A 26 4.15 4.87 3.82
N LEU A 27 3.27 5.83 3.55
CA LEU A 27 2.54 5.94 2.28
C LEU A 27 3.48 6.16 1.10
N ASN A 28 4.35 7.18 1.13
CA ASN A 28 5.22 7.44 -0.02
C ASN A 28 6.24 6.32 -0.24
N ARG A 29 6.66 5.62 0.80
CA ARG A 29 7.58 4.48 0.65
C ARG A 29 6.94 3.33 -0.11
N LEU A 30 5.67 3.01 0.18
CA LEU A 30 4.91 2.02 -0.61
C LEU A 30 4.70 2.52 -2.05
N GLN A 31 4.33 3.78 -2.22
CA GLN A 31 4.16 4.39 -3.54
C GLN A 31 5.46 4.32 -4.37
N TYR A 32 6.60 4.70 -3.80
CA TYR A 32 7.88 4.68 -4.51
C TYR A 32 8.37 3.27 -4.82
N ALA A 33 8.07 2.28 -3.98
CA ALA A 33 8.37 0.88 -4.30
C ALA A 33 7.62 0.42 -5.57
N ILE A 34 6.33 0.76 -5.68
CA ILE A 34 5.51 0.46 -6.86
C ILE A 34 6.03 1.23 -8.08
N ILE A 35 6.25 2.54 -7.96
CA ILE A 35 6.75 3.38 -9.07
C ILE A 35 8.11 2.87 -9.56
N SER A 36 9.00 2.47 -8.66
CA SER A 36 10.33 1.99 -9.02
C SER A 36 10.28 0.72 -9.88
N GLU A 37 9.40 -0.23 -9.53
CA GLU A 37 9.22 -1.44 -10.34
C GLU A 37 8.49 -1.15 -11.65
N ALA A 38 7.45 -0.32 -11.59
CA ALA A 38 6.73 0.09 -12.78
C ALA A 38 7.66 0.74 -13.83
N TRP A 39 8.58 1.58 -13.37
CA TRP A 39 9.58 2.21 -14.23
C TRP A 39 10.49 1.19 -14.90
N ARG A 40 11.00 0.19 -14.16
CA ARG A 40 11.85 -0.87 -14.71
C ARG A 40 11.13 -1.68 -15.78
N LEU A 41 9.87 -2.08 -15.52
CA LEU A 41 9.09 -2.87 -16.47
C LEU A 41 8.83 -2.12 -17.79
N VAL A 42 8.61 -0.82 -17.71
CA VAL A 42 8.45 0.05 -18.89
C VAL A 42 9.78 0.24 -19.61
N GLU A 43 10.86 0.51 -18.88
CA GLU A 43 12.22 0.72 -19.44
C GLU A 43 12.74 -0.52 -20.18
N GLU A 44 12.50 -1.70 -19.62
CA GLU A 44 12.86 -3.00 -20.22
C GLU A 44 11.93 -3.41 -21.38
N GLY A 45 10.89 -2.61 -21.68
CA GLY A 45 9.95 -2.86 -22.76
C GLY A 45 9.02 -4.06 -22.52
N ILE A 46 8.85 -4.47 -21.26
CA ILE A 46 7.95 -5.58 -20.86
C ILE A 46 6.49 -5.20 -21.08
N VAL A 47 6.14 -3.93 -20.85
CA VAL A 47 4.79 -3.40 -20.97
C VAL A 47 4.83 -1.91 -21.35
N SER A 48 3.83 -1.42 -22.07
CA SER A 48 3.70 0.02 -22.34
C SER A 48 3.31 0.78 -21.06
N PRO A 49 3.63 2.09 -20.92
CA PRO A 49 3.19 2.89 -19.78
C PRO A 49 1.66 2.85 -19.59
N ASN A 50 0.90 2.92 -20.69
CA ASN A 50 -0.56 2.90 -20.64
C ASN A 50 -1.10 1.55 -20.16
N ASP A 51 -0.55 0.44 -20.67
CA ASP A 51 -0.98 -0.89 -20.23
C ASP A 51 -0.57 -1.17 -18.78
N LEU A 52 0.56 -0.62 -18.33
CA LEU A 52 0.96 -0.69 -16.93
C LEU A 52 -0.05 0.01 -16.02
N ASP A 53 -0.48 1.22 -16.38
CA ASP A 53 -1.48 1.95 -15.63
C ASP A 53 -2.82 1.18 -15.60
N LEU A 54 -3.21 0.51 -16.69
CA LEU A 54 -4.40 -0.35 -16.73
C LEU A 54 -4.30 -1.55 -15.79
N VAL A 55 -3.13 -2.21 -15.69
CA VAL A 55 -2.90 -3.30 -14.72
C VAL A 55 -3.18 -2.83 -13.28
N MET A 56 -2.87 -1.57 -12.98
CA MET A 56 -3.19 -0.98 -11.69
C MET A 56 -4.64 -0.52 -11.58
N SER A 57 -5.14 0.34 -12.47
CA SER A 57 -6.48 0.93 -12.35
C SER A 57 -7.59 -0.11 -12.40
N ASP A 58 -7.45 -1.11 -13.27
CA ASP A 58 -8.49 -2.09 -13.59
C ASP A 58 -8.15 -3.48 -13.01
N GLY A 59 -7.09 -3.56 -12.20
CA GLY A 59 -6.61 -4.79 -11.58
C GLY A 59 -6.23 -4.63 -10.12
N LEU A 60 -4.94 -4.42 -9.85
CA LEU A 60 -4.40 -4.43 -8.47
C LEU A 60 -4.89 -3.24 -7.61
N GLY A 61 -5.13 -2.10 -8.21
CA GLY A 61 -5.60 -0.89 -7.53
C GLY A 61 -7.03 -1.04 -7.00
N MET A 62 -7.92 -1.73 -7.72
CA MET A 62 -9.30 -1.93 -7.27
C MET A 62 -9.38 -2.64 -5.92
N ARG A 63 -8.60 -3.71 -5.72
CA ARG A 63 -8.58 -4.41 -4.42
C ARG A 63 -7.95 -3.55 -3.32
N TYR A 64 -6.92 -2.76 -3.63
CA TYR A 64 -6.26 -1.86 -2.67
C TYR A 64 -7.10 -0.65 -2.28
N ALA A 65 -8.17 -0.33 -3.01
CA ALA A 65 -9.16 0.66 -2.58
C ALA A 65 -9.98 0.19 -1.36
N PHE A 66 -10.10 -1.12 -1.13
CA PHE A 66 -10.92 -1.70 -0.07
C PHE A 66 -10.11 -2.45 0.99
N ILE A 67 -9.04 -3.14 0.58
CA ILE A 67 -8.30 -4.10 1.41
C ILE A 67 -6.80 -3.83 1.30
N GLY A 68 -6.10 -3.83 2.44
CA GLY A 68 -4.65 -3.63 2.47
C GLY A 68 -3.86 -4.79 1.85
N PRO A 69 -2.56 -4.60 1.53
CA PRO A 69 -1.74 -5.65 0.91
C PRO A 69 -1.58 -6.91 1.78
N LEU A 70 -1.44 -6.76 3.11
CA LEU A 70 -1.31 -7.91 4.02
C LEU A 70 -2.61 -8.70 4.16
N GLU A 71 -3.75 -8.02 4.20
CA GLU A 71 -5.06 -8.67 4.22
C GLU A 71 -5.38 -9.31 2.87
N THR A 72 -4.96 -8.69 1.75
CA THR A 72 -5.01 -9.31 0.41
C THR A 72 -4.22 -10.61 0.39
N MET A 73 -3.01 -10.66 0.98
CA MET A 73 -2.25 -11.91 1.11
C MET A 73 -3.00 -12.96 1.93
N HIS A 74 -3.61 -12.56 3.04
CA HIS A 74 -4.40 -13.45 3.90
C HIS A 74 -5.64 -14.03 3.18
N LEU A 75 -6.33 -13.23 2.35
CA LEU A 75 -7.52 -13.68 1.63
C LEU A 75 -7.20 -14.45 0.34
N ASN A 76 -6.01 -14.28 -0.22
CA ASN A 76 -5.57 -14.99 -1.44
C ASN A 76 -5.09 -16.42 -1.17
N ALA A 77 -4.86 -16.81 0.09
CA ALA A 77 -4.40 -18.15 0.45
C ALA A 77 -4.90 -18.57 1.84
N GLU A 78 -5.20 -19.85 2.03
CA GLU A 78 -5.51 -20.39 3.35
C GLU A 78 -4.23 -20.39 4.23
N GLY A 79 -4.07 -19.39 5.11
CA GLY A 79 -3.33 -19.57 6.37
C GLY A 79 -1.81 -19.31 6.43
N HIS A 80 -1.25 -18.33 5.71
CA HIS A 80 0.16 -17.91 5.92
C HIS A 80 0.33 -16.43 6.23
N VAL A 81 -0.35 -15.94 7.27
CA VAL A 81 0.18 -14.81 8.05
C VAL A 81 0.38 -15.34 9.46
N HIS A 82 1.61 -15.75 9.79
CA HIS A 82 1.94 -16.12 11.16
C HIS A 82 1.61 -14.94 12.08
N GLU A 83 0.64 -15.12 12.97
CA GLU A 83 0.48 -14.30 14.17
C GLU A 83 1.74 -14.46 15.02
N GLY A 84 2.77 -13.62 14.81
CA GLY A 84 4.00 -13.83 15.55
C GLY A 84 5.22 -13.03 15.13
N SER A 85 5.13 -11.70 15.20
CA SER A 85 6.32 -10.90 15.53
C SER A 85 5.91 -9.88 16.59
N ARG A 86 6.13 -10.26 17.86
CA ARG A 86 6.17 -9.33 18.99
C ARG A 86 7.23 -8.26 18.78
#